data_AF-A0A4Q3WG05-F1
#
_entry.id   AF-A0A4Q3WG05-F1
#
_cell.length_a   1.000
_cell.length_b   1.000
_cell.length_c   1.000
_cell.angle_alpha   90.00
_cell.angle_beta   90.00
_cell.angle_gamma   90.00
#
_symmetry.space_group_name_H-M   'P 1'
#
loop_
_entity.id
_entity.type
_entity.pdbx_description
1 polymer ?
#
loop_
_entity_poly.entity_id
_entity_poly.type
_entity_poly.pdbx_seq_one_letter_code
_entity_poly.pdbx_strand_id
1 'polypeptide(L)' 'FKSQASAQRFLTTHAAIYNTFYTQRHLISRPTLRRFRGEAAAAWVSATA' A
#
# COMPACT_ATOMS: atom_id res chain seq x y z
N PHE A 1 -20.95 -0.19 0.26
CA PHE A 1 -21.10 0.41 1.60
C PHE A 1 -22.47 1.04 1.72
N LYS A 2 -23.15 0.91 2.87
CA LYS A 2 -24.49 1.47 3.07
C LYS A 2 -24.49 2.99 3.35
N SER A 3 -23.32 3.58 3.56
CA SER A 3 -23.13 5.02 3.71
C SER A 3 -21.70 5.44 3.36
N GLN A 4 -21.50 6.71 3.01
CA GLN A 4 -20.17 7.28 2.79
C GLN A 4 -19.28 7.13 4.04
N ALA A 5 -19.82 7.37 5.23
CA ALA A 5 -19.07 7.24 6.47
C ALA A 5 -18.58 5.80 6.75
N SER A 6 -19.35 4.78 6.34
CA SER A 6 -18.90 3.38 6.44
C SER A 6 -17.84 3.04 5.39
N ALA A 7 -17.94 3.60 4.17
CA ALA A 7 -16.92 3.47 3.14
C ALA A 7 -15.60 4.14 3.57
N GLN A 8 -15.67 5.37 4.09
CA GLN A 8 -14.50 6.12 4.52
C GLN A 8 -13.73 5.39 5.62
N ARG A 9 -14.44 4.88 6.64
CA ARG A 9 -13.81 4.09 7.71
C ARG A 9 -13.10 2.87 7.16
N PHE A 10 -13.76 2.10 6.30
CA PHE A 10 -13.15 0.94 5.68
C PHE A 10 -11.88 1.31 4.89
N LEU A 11 -11.97 2.32 4.03
CA LEU A 11 -10.82 2.75 3.22
C LEU A 11 -9.68 3.26 4.09
N THR A 12 -9.96 4.09 5.10
CA THR A 12 -8.95 4.62 6.00
C THR A 12 -8.26 3.52 6.80
N THR A 13 -8.98 2.51 7.28
CA THR A 13 -8.39 1.37 7.99
C THR A 13 -7.42 0.58 7.10
N HIS A 14 -7.72 0.44 5.80
CA HIS A 14 -6.88 -0.32 4.88
C HIS A 14 -5.89 0.52 4.06
N ALA A 15 -5.95 1.85 4.17
CA ALA A 15 -5.16 2.77 3.35
C ALA A 15 -3.66 2.56 3.50
N ALA A 16 -3.17 2.26 4.70
CA ALA A 16 -1.75 2.01 4.93
C ALA A 16 -1.23 0.84 4.07
N ILE A 17 -1.98 -0.26 3.98
CA ILE A 17 -1.57 -1.42 3.18
C ILE A 17 -1.58 -1.08 1.69
N TYR A 18 -2.69 -0.51 1.21
CA TYR A 18 -2.82 -0.20 -0.21
C TYR A 18 -1.80 0.85 -0.65
N ASN A 19 -1.63 1.93 0.10
CA ASN A 19 -0.67 2.98 -0.28
C ASN A 19 0.78 2.49 -0.28
N THR A 20 1.16 1.63 0.67
CA THR A 20 2.54 1.14 0.78
C THR A 20 2.89 0.10 -0.30
N PHE A 21 1.94 -0.71 -0.77
CA PHE A 21 2.22 -1.81 -1.70
C PHE A 21 1.60 -1.68 -3.09
N TYR A 22 0.75 -0.68 -3.33
CA TYR A 22 0.08 -0.48 -4.62
C TYR A 22 1.03 0.18 -5.62
N THR A 23 1.78 -0.66 -6.34
CA THR A 23 2.63 -0.24 -7.45
C THR A 23 2.05 -0.74 -8.77
N GLN A 24 1.88 0.16 -9.75
CA GLN A 24 1.45 -0.21 -11.10
C GLN A 24 2.58 -0.92 -11.86
N ARG A 25 2.68 -2.25 -11.66
CA ARG A 25 3.77 -3.08 -12.22
C ARG A 25 3.89 -3.07 -13.74
N HIS A 26 2.83 -2.69 -14.46
CA HIS A 26 2.84 -2.62 -15.93
C HIS A 26 3.41 -1.28 -16.45
N LEU A 27 3.60 -0.30 -15.57
CA LEU A 27 4.20 1.00 -15.91
C LEU A 27 5.69 1.08 -15.55
N ILE A 28 6.26 0.05 -14.93
CA ILE A 28 7.64 0.04 -14.44
C ILE A 28 8.38 -1.23 -14.83
N SER A 29 9.71 -1.14 -14.85
CA SER A 29 10.57 -2.29 -15.10
C SER A 29 10.60 -3.27 -13.92
N ARG A 30 11.02 -4.51 -14.19
CA ARG A 30 11.20 -5.54 -13.16
C ARG A 30 12.20 -5.12 -12.07
N PRO A 31 13.38 -4.53 -12.37
CA PRO A 31 14.30 -4.02 -11.34
C PRO A 31 13.66 -2.95 -10.44
N THR A 32 12.96 -1.97 -11.02
CA THR A 32 12.27 -0.92 -10.26
C THR A 32 11.22 -1.50 -9.33
N LEU A 33 10.43 -2.48 -9.80
CA LEU A 33 9.44 -3.16 -8.97
C LEU A 33 10.07 -3.89 -7.78
N ARG A 34 11.23 -4.54 -7.95
CA ARG A 34 11.93 -5.20 -6.83
C ARG A 34 12.38 -4.20 -5.77
N ARG A 35 12.91 -3.05 -6.20
CA ARG A 35 13.33 -1.97 -5.31
C ARG A 35 12.16 -1.45 -4.47
N PHE A 36 11.06 -1.05 -5.11
CA PHE A 36 9.88 -0.53 -4.41
C PHE A 36 9.30 -1.54 -3.42
N ARG A 37 9.29 -2.84 -3.75
CA ARG A 37 8.85 -3.88 -2.81
C ARG A 37 9.76 -4.00 -1.59
N GLY A 38 11.07 -3.84 -1.75
CA GLY A 38 12.03 -3.85 -0.63
C GLY A 38 11.84 -2.65 0.29
N GLU A 39 11.74 -1.45 -0.29
CA GLU A 39 11.50 -0.21 0.45
C GLU A 39 10.16 -0.25 1.21
N ALA A 40 9.09 -0.72 0.56
CA ALA A 40 7.78 -0.90 1.17
C ALA A 40 7.80 -1.89 2.35
N ALA A 41 8.51 -3.01 2.21
CA ALA A 41 8.65 -3.99 3.29
C ALA A 41 9.45 -3.43 4.48
N ALA A 42 10.52 -2.68 4.23
CA ALA A 42 11.30 -2.03 5.28
C ALA A 42 10.45 -0.98 6.04
N ALA A 43 9.70 -0.16 5.31
CA ALA A 43 8.77 0.81 5.90
C ALA A 43 7.69 0.12 6.75
N TRP A 44 7.14 -1.01 6.27
CA TRP A 44 6.17 -1.79 7.03
C TRP A 44 6.76 -2.34 8.32
N VAL A 45 7.92 -2.98 8.26
CA VAL A 45 8.61 -3.50 9.46
C VAL A 45 8.87 -2.38 10.46
N SER A 46 9.34 -1.21 10.03
CA SER A 46 9.55 -0.08 10.91
C SER A 46 8.28 0.47 11.57
N ALA A 47 7.13 0.38 10.90
CA ALA A 47 5.86 0.87 11.42
C ALA A 47 5.16 -0.13 12.36
N THR A 48 5.51 -1.42 12.26
CA THR A 48 4.90 -2.50 13.04
C THR A 48 5.81 -3.10 14.11
N ALA A 49 7.06 -2.67 14.20
CA ALA A 49 7.99 -3.03 15.27
C ALA A 49 7.60 -2.35 16.58
#